data_AF-A0A8I2YM58-F1
#
_entry.id   AF-A0A8I2YM58-F1
#
_cell.length_a   1.000
_cell.length_b   1.000
_cell.length_c   1.000
_cell.angle_alpha   90.00
_cell.angle_beta   90.00
_cell.angle_gamma   90.00
#
_symmetry.space_group_name_H-M   'P 1'
#
loop_
_entity.id
_entity.type
_entity.pdbx_description
1 polymer ?
#
loop_
_entity_poly.entity_id
_entity_poly.type
_entity_poly.pdbx_seq_one_letter_code
_entity_poly.pdbx_strand_id
1 'polypeptide(L)' 'MMSQILSDHSDDSFQLYDLRVEVVCPPNERILCGAKPGDYFTLQGEMLYLPPGQGFSIYSLGE' A
#
# COMPACT_ATOMS: atom_id res chain seq x y z
N MET A 1 46.75 -5.32 22.55
CA MET A 1 46.06 -4.47 21.56
C MET A 1 45.15 -5.36 20.74
N MET A 2 43.89 -5.52 21.16
CA MET A 2 42.84 -6.19 20.38
C MET A 2 41.60 -5.31 20.53
N SER A 3 41.44 -4.36 19.61
CA SER A 3 40.29 -3.48 19.54
C SER A 3 39.07 -4.33 19.15
N GLN A 4 38.18 -4.59 20.11
CA GLN A 4 36.83 -5.03 19.82
C GLN A 4 36.13 -3.89 19.07
N ILE A 5 35.89 -4.11 17.78
CA ILE A 5 35.00 -3.27 16.97
C ILE A 5 33.60 -3.49 17.54
N LEU A 6 33.06 -2.47 18.20
CA LEU A 6 31.65 -2.41 18.57
C LEU A 6 30.87 -2.30 17.25
N SER A 7 30.30 -3.41 16.78
CA SER A 7 29.28 -3.34 15.75
C SER A 7 28.08 -2.61 16.36
N ASP A 8 27.78 -1.44 15.83
CA ASP A 8 26.54 -0.73 16.12
C ASP A 8 25.42 -1.54 15.44
N HIS A 9 24.94 -2.58 16.15
CA HIS A 9 23.76 -3.33 15.74
C HIS A 9 22.54 -2.46 16.00
N SER A 10 22.25 -1.56 15.07
CA SER A 10 20.87 -1.13 14.88
C SER A 10 20.02 -2.39 14.73
N ASP A 11 18.94 -2.50 15.49
CA ASP A 11 17.97 -3.59 15.35
C ASP A 11 17.43 -3.55 13.91
N ASP A 12 17.79 -4.54 13.09
CA ASP A 12 17.38 -4.67 11.67
C ASP A 12 15.90 -5.09 11.52
N SER A 13 15.10 -4.88 12.56
CA SER A 13 13.67 -5.17 12.58
C SER A 13 12.88 -4.08 11.84
N PHE A 14 11.79 -4.49 11.21
CA PHE A 14 10.82 -3.58 10.61
C PHE A 14 9.41 -4.05 10.93
N GLN A 15 8.49 -3.09 11.01
CA GLN A 15 7.07 -3.35 11.18
C GLN A 15 6.39 -3.35 9.81
N LEU A 16 5.64 -4.41 9.54
CA LEU A 16 4.71 -4.43 8.41
C LEU A 16 3.36 -3.88 8.85
N TYR A 17 2.76 -3.07 7.99
CA TYR A 17 1.44 -2.50 8.19
C TYR A 17 0.49 -3.02 7.11
N ASP A 18 -0.71 -3.36 7.53
CA ASP A 18 -1.81 -3.56 6.60
C ASP A 18 -2.31 -2.19 6.10
N LEU A 19 -2.61 -2.11 4.81
CA LEU A 19 -3.03 -0.87 4.17
C LEU A 19 -4.47 -0.97 3.67
N ARG A 20 -5.20 0.14 3.72
CA ARG A 20 -6.44 0.33 2.95
C ARG A 20 -6.21 1.48 1.98
N VAL A 21 -6.34 1.18 0.69
CA VAL A 21 -6.19 2.17 -0.39
C VAL A 21 -7.57 2.42 -0.99
N GLU A 22 -7.97 3.68 -1.04
CA GLU A 22 -9.29 4.11 -1.47
C GLU A 22 -9.19 5.13 -2.61
N VAL A 23 -10.07 4.99 -3.61
CA VAL A 23 -10.21 5.94 -4.70
C VAL A 23 -10.96 7.17 -4.19
N VAL A 24 -10.26 8.30 -4.17
CA VAL A 24 -10.85 9.62 -3.87
C VAL A 24 -10.96 10.43 -5.17
N CYS A 25 -12.12 11.05 -5.39
CA CYS A 25 -12.33 11.95 -6.53
C CYS A 25 -12.52 13.37 -6.01
N PRO A 26 -11.64 14.33 -6.39
CA PRO A 26 -11.79 15.72 -6.02
C PRO A 26 -13.08 16.34 -6.53
N PRO A 27 -13.62 17.37 -5.86
CA PRO A 27 -14.78 18.10 -6.35
C PRO A 27 -14.55 18.67 -7.76
N ASN A 28 -15.57 18.54 -8.62
CA ASN A 28 -15.54 19.00 -10.02
C ASN A 28 -14.53 18.29 -10.93
N GLU A 29 -13.92 17.20 -10.46
CA GLU A 29 -13.10 16.33 -11.30
C GLU A 29 -13.86 15.06 -11.68
N ARG A 30 -13.31 14.31 -12.64
CA ARG A 30 -13.89 13.03 -13.08
C ARG A 30 -12.81 11.98 -13.17
N ILE A 31 -13.15 10.78 -12.73
CA ILE A 31 -12.35 9.59 -12.98
C ILE A 31 -12.58 9.15 -14.43
N LEU A 32 -11.49 8.99 -15.18
CA LEU A 32 -11.53 8.62 -16.61
C LEU A 32 -11.43 7.10 -16.83
N CYS A 33 -11.14 6.33 -15.79
CA CYS A 33 -11.12 4.88 -15.81
C CYS A 33 -12.44 4.29 -15.26
N GLY A 34 -12.50 2.96 -15.14
CA GLY A 34 -13.68 2.27 -14.57
C GLY A 34 -13.82 2.40 -13.04
N ALA A 35 -12.90 3.07 -12.35
CA ALA A 35 -12.94 3.23 -10.91
C ALA A 35 -14.01 4.24 -10.47
N LYS A 36 -14.59 4.00 -9.30
CA LYS A 36 -15.59 4.87 -8.68
C LYS A 36 -15.05 5.45 -7.38
N PRO A 37 -15.50 6.65 -6.98
CA PRO A 37 -15.18 7.18 -5.66
C PRO A 37 -15.62 6.18 -4.58
N GLY A 38 -14.71 5.90 -3.64
CA GLY A 38 -14.93 4.94 -2.55
C GLY A 38 -14.58 3.48 -2.89
N ASP A 39 -14.29 3.13 -4.15
CA ASP A 39 -13.71 1.82 -4.47
C ASP A 39 -12.39 1.67 -3.69
N TYR A 40 -12.18 0.51 -3.07
CA TYR A 40 -10.98 0.29 -2.26
C TYR A 40 -10.47 -1.14 -2.34
N PHE A 41 -9.20 -1.34 -1.98
CA PHE A 41 -8.67 -2.65 -1.61
C PHE A 41 -7.94 -2.58 -0.29
N THR A 42 -7.77 -3.72 0.36
CA THR A 42 -6.88 -3.85 1.51
C THR A 42 -5.67 -4.71 1.16
N LEU A 43 -4.48 -4.25 1.53
CA LEU A 43 -3.24 -5.03 1.48
C LEU A 43 -2.96 -5.56 2.88
N GLN A 44 -3.00 -6.87 3.06
CA GLN A 44 -2.71 -7.52 4.33
C GLN A 44 -1.47 -8.40 4.17
N GLY A 45 -0.37 -8.00 4.81
CA GLY A 45 0.95 -8.52 4.45
C GLY A 45 1.23 -8.34 2.95
N GLU A 46 1.35 -9.43 2.21
CA GLU A 46 1.58 -9.45 0.75
C GLU A 46 0.31 -9.64 -0.09
N MET A 47 -0.85 -9.83 0.56
CA MET A 47 -2.08 -10.25 -0.10
C MET A 47 -3.04 -9.07 -0.30
N LEU A 48 -3.50 -8.88 -1.53
CA LEU A 48 -4.49 -7.87 -1.89
C LEU A 48 -5.91 -8.45 -1.88
N TYR A 49 -6.82 -7.80 -1.17
CA TYR A 49 -8.23 -8.19 -1.06
C TYR A 49 -9.15 -7.09 -1.60
N LEU A 50 -10.13 -7.52 -2.41
CA LEU A 50 -11.18 -6.66 -2.97
C LEU A 50 -12.53 -6.99 -2.33
N PRO A 51 -13.40 -5.98 -2.13
CA PRO A 51 -14.79 -6.22 -1.82
C PRO A 51 -15.49 -7.08 -2.89
N PRO A 52 -16.48 -7.91 -2.53
CA PRO A 52 -17.19 -8.75 -3.49
C PRO A 52 -17.77 -7.95 -4.66
N GLY A 53 -17.47 -8.37 -5.89
CA GLY A 53 -17.97 -7.74 -7.12
C GLY A 53 -17.29 -6.42 -7.50
N GLN A 54 -16.28 -5.98 -6.75
CA GLN A 54 -15.52 -4.78 -7.08
C GLN A 54 -14.28 -5.13 -7.91
N GLY A 55 -14.05 -4.37 -8.98
CA GLY A 55 -12.78 -4.36 -9.69
C GLY A 55 -11.90 -3.21 -9.20
N PHE A 56 -10.59 -3.35 -9.35
CA PHE A 56 -9.65 -2.25 -9.19
C PHE A 56 -8.66 -2.30 -10.34
N SER A 57 -8.38 -1.14 -10.96
CA SER A 57 -7.41 -1.08 -12.06
C SER A 57 -6.01 -1.31 -11.51
N ILE A 58 -5.38 -2.45 -11.84
CA ILE A 58 -4.00 -2.74 -11.43
C ILE A 58 -3.00 -1.70 -11.97
N TYR A 59 -3.31 -1.07 -13.12
CA TYR A 59 -2.48 -0.02 -13.70
C TYR A 59 -2.49 1.27 -12.87
N SER A 60 -3.42 1.41 -11.92
CA SER A 60 -3.42 2.54 -10.98
C SER A 60 -2.44 2.35 -9.81
N LEU A 61 -1.78 1.18 -9.72
CA LEU A 61 -0.74 0.88 -8.72
C LEU A 61 0.68 1.05 -9.27
N GLY A 62 0.83 0.99 -10.60
CA GLY A 62 2.11 1.13 -11.27
C GLY A 62 2.35 2.59 -11.64
N GLU A 63 3.08 3.29 -10.78
CA GLU A 63 3.86 4.48 -11.15
C GLU A 63 5.32 4.07 -11.41
#